data_AF-A0A8J7LZ43-F1
#
_entry.id   AF-A0A8J7LZ43-F1
#
_cell.length_a   1.000
_cell.length_b   1.000
_cell.length_c   1.000
_cell.angle_alpha   90.00
_cell.angle_beta   90.00
_cell.angle_gamma   90.00
#
_symmetry.space_group_name_H-M   'P 1'
#
loop_
_entity.id
_entity.type
_entity.pdbx_description
1 polymer ?
#
loop_
_entity_poly.entity_id
_entity_poly.type
_entity_poly.pdbx_seq_one_letter_code
_entity_poly.pdbx_strand_id
1 'polypeptide(L)'
;MKQLLFLYCIYILINGNWSKIYAQIQIEDDSMTWEFKSIPVPVKDNFYKKKRNKYILVDPGYRIWGLTVIKWGEKYHGYYSRWPERLGHNAWLTDCEIVHAVSDYSEGPFIFENVKRQLPRNKLKHLKVKIKSCVIGAITGFKSQNETILKPHKAAILEAINDSYAPVSVTASVIAYASFQNSHAEQKLKSYCKANNEYLALMALNHLLYVPNKTPFIATITELAKNDKLPYNLKAASLDILGSLN
;
A
#
# COMPACT_ATOMS: atom_id res chain seq x y z
N MET A 1 -12.76 20.70 -22.29
CA MET A 1 -12.95 19.25 -22.03
C MET A 1 -12.90 19.07 -20.51
N LYS A 2 -14.05 18.90 -19.83
CA LYS A 2 -14.14 18.91 -18.36
C LYS A 2 -13.52 17.62 -17.79
N GLN A 3 -12.31 17.68 -17.25
CA GLN A 3 -11.72 16.56 -16.52
C GLN A 3 -12.04 16.73 -15.02
N LEU A 4 -12.94 15.89 -14.51
CA LEU A 4 -13.14 15.74 -13.06
C LEU A 4 -12.07 14.77 -12.53
N LEU A 5 -11.24 15.24 -11.61
CA LEU A 5 -10.35 14.40 -10.81
C LEU A 5 -10.98 14.27 -9.41
N PHE A 6 -11.47 13.09 -9.05
CA PHE A 6 -11.92 12.80 -7.69
C PHE A 6 -10.75 12.34 -6.83
N LEU A 7 -10.30 13.17 -5.90
CA LEU A 7 -9.50 12.74 -4.76
C LEU A 7 -10.43 12.12 -3.72
N TYR A 8 -10.28 10.80 -3.51
CA TYR A 8 -11.09 10.04 -2.56
C TYR A 8 -10.87 10.52 -1.11
N CYS A 9 -11.96 10.46 -0.35
CA CYS A 9 -12.09 10.84 1.05
C CYS A 9 -10.90 10.41 1.91
N ILE A 10 -10.08 11.37 2.35
CA ILE A 10 -9.27 11.19 3.54
C ILE A 10 -10.25 11.19 4.71
N TYR A 11 -10.42 10.05 5.38
CA TYR A 11 -11.04 9.99 6.70
C TYR A 11 -10.09 10.70 7.68
N ILE A 12 -10.17 12.02 7.78
CA ILE A 12 -9.44 12.78 8.79
C ILE A 12 -10.37 12.89 10.02
N LEU A 13 -10.05 12.12 11.06
CA LEU A 13 -10.57 12.30 12.40
C LEU A 13 -9.92 13.56 12.99
N ILE A 14 -10.58 14.72 12.86
CA ILE A 14 -10.28 15.90 13.69
C ILE A 14 -11.54 16.18 14.52
N ASN A 15 -11.41 16.07 15.85
CA ASN A 15 -12.36 16.56 16.85
C ASN A 15 -13.77 15.94 16.87
N GLY A 16 -13.91 14.63 16.60
CA GLY A 16 -15.13 13.89 16.94
C GLY A 16 -16.42 14.33 16.24
N ASN A 17 -16.33 15.21 15.24
CA ASN A 17 -17.48 15.74 14.52
C ASN A 17 -17.43 15.29 13.05
N TRP A 18 -18.46 14.54 12.62
CA TRP A 18 -18.53 13.88 11.31
C TRP A 18 -18.90 14.88 10.19
N SER A 19 -18.04 15.82 9.84
CA SER A 19 -18.27 16.71 8.69
C SER A 19 -17.92 16.02 7.37
N LYS A 20 -18.97 15.49 6.76
CA LYS A 20 -19.09 14.73 5.50
C LYS A 20 -18.78 15.59 4.27
N ILE A 21 -17.50 15.79 3.98
CA ILE A 21 -17.05 16.66 2.89
C ILE A 21 -16.48 15.83 1.73
N TYR A 22 -16.89 16.11 0.50
CA TYR A 22 -16.13 15.74 -0.71
C TYR A 22 -15.68 17.00 -1.43
N ALA A 23 -14.49 16.97 -2.02
CA ALA A 23 -13.96 18.08 -2.80
C ALA A 23 -14.39 17.91 -4.26
N GLN A 24 -15.07 18.90 -4.81
CA GLN A 24 -15.35 18.99 -6.24
C GLN A 24 -14.34 19.98 -6.84
N ILE A 25 -13.60 19.52 -7.85
CA ILE A 25 -12.67 20.38 -8.61
C ILE A 25 -13.41 20.91 -9.82
N GLN A 26 -13.43 22.23 -9.98
CA GLN A 26 -13.78 22.88 -11.24
C GLN A 26 -12.50 23.47 -11.83
N ILE A 27 -12.28 23.21 -13.12
CA ILE A 27 -11.19 23.78 -13.90
C ILE A 27 -11.85 24.69 -14.93
N GLU A 28 -11.70 26.00 -14.73
CA GLU A 28 -12.09 27.06 -15.66
C GLU A 28 -10.87 27.97 -15.86
N ASP A 29 -10.50 28.21 -17.13
CA ASP A 29 -9.44 29.12 -17.56
C ASP A 29 -8.12 28.99 -16.76
N ASP A 30 -7.57 27.77 -16.71
CA ASP A 30 -6.33 27.40 -15.99
C ASP A 30 -6.32 27.70 -14.48
N SER A 31 -7.46 28.10 -13.90
CA SER A 31 -7.65 28.26 -12.47
C SER A 31 -8.31 27.00 -11.88
N MET A 32 -7.78 26.54 -10.74
CA MET A 32 -8.33 25.39 -10.01
C MET A 32 -9.04 25.89 -8.75
N THR A 33 -10.37 25.74 -8.73
CA THR A 33 -11.18 26.06 -7.56
C THR A 33 -11.66 24.79 -6.88
N TRP A 34 -11.57 24.78 -5.55
CA TRP A 34 -12.01 23.67 -4.70
C TRP A 34 -13.29 24.06 -3.98
N GLU A 35 -14.36 23.33 -4.25
CA GLU A 35 -15.61 23.49 -3.49
C GLU A 35 -15.86 22.24 -2.64
N PHE A 36 -15.98 22.44 -1.34
CA PHE A 36 -16.30 21.38 -0.39
C PHE A 36 -17.81 21.25 -0.25
N LYS A 37 -18.36 20.13 -0.72
CA LYS A 37 -19.81 19.87 -0.68
C LYS A 37 -20.16 18.77 0.30
N SER A 38 -21.37 18.85 0.85
CA SER A 38 -21.91 17.79 1.69
C SER A 38 -22.23 16.55 0.87
N ILE A 39 -21.81 15.37 1.35
CA ILE A 39 -22.15 14.10 0.68
C ILE A 39 -23.68 13.98 0.56
N PRO A 40 -24.25 13.75 -0.64
CA PRO A 40 -25.70 13.64 -0.82
C PRO A 40 -26.31 12.55 0.08
N VAL A 41 -27.50 12.81 0.64
CA VAL A 41 -28.21 11.83 1.50
C VAL A 41 -28.38 10.46 0.82
N PRO A 42 -28.77 10.37 -0.47
CA PRO A 42 -28.90 9.07 -1.15
C PRO A 42 -27.58 8.28 -1.22
N VAL A 43 -26.44 8.97 -1.26
CA VAL A 43 -25.12 8.32 -1.26
C VAL A 43 -24.82 7.73 0.12
N LYS A 44 -25.14 8.44 1.20
CA LYS A 44 -24.97 7.91 2.57
C LYS A 44 -25.86 6.67 2.77
N ASP A 45 -27.12 6.76 2.38
CA ASP A 45 -28.06 5.65 2.53
C ASP A 45 -27.60 4.40 1.75
N ASN A 46 -27.13 4.61 0.53
CA ASN A 46 -26.60 3.52 -0.30
C ASN A 46 -25.31 2.92 0.28
N PHE A 47 -24.46 3.72 0.95
CA PHE A 47 -23.27 3.22 1.63
C PHE A 47 -23.64 2.27 2.78
N TYR A 48 -24.55 2.69 3.67
CA TYR A 48 -25.02 1.84 4.78
C TYR A 48 -25.75 0.59 4.30
N LYS A 49 -26.48 0.69 3.17
CA LYS A 49 -27.17 -0.44 2.54
C LYS A 49 -26.26 -1.32 1.69
N LYS A 50 -24.94 -1.03 1.62
CA LYS A 50 -23.99 -1.74 0.74
C LYS A 50 -24.50 -1.83 -0.71
N LYS A 51 -25.15 -0.75 -1.19
CA LYS A 51 -25.70 -0.66 -2.55
C LYS A 51 -24.69 0.05 -3.44
N ARG A 52 -24.28 -0.63 -4.52
CA ARG A 52 -23.38 -0.06 -5.53
C ARG A 52 -24.03 1.16 -6.18
N ASN A 53 -23.30 2.27 -6.22
CA ASN A 53 -23.77 3.54 -6.79
C ASN A 53 -22.58 4.40 -7.23
N LYS A 54 -22.84 5.47 -7.96
CA LYS A 54 -21.90 6.58 -8.13
C LYS A 54 -21.38 7.04 -6.75
N TYR A 55 -20.06 7.24 -6.66
CA TYR A 55 -19.29 7.55 -5.45
C TYR A 55 -19.16 6.44 -4.41
N ILE A 56 -19.71 5.24 -4.65
CA ILE A 56 -19.70 4.15 -3.69
C ILE A 56 -19.21 2.86 -4.33
N LEU A 57 -18.02 2.43 -3.93
CA LEU A 57 -17.53 1.10 -4.25
C LEU A 57 -18.12 0.08 -3.27
N VAL A 58 -18.86 -0.90 -3.80
CA VAL A 58 -19.37 -2.01 -3.01
C VAL A 58 -19.20 -3.34 -3.73
N ASP A 59 -18.74 -4.32 -2.95
CA ASP A 59 -18.51 -5.70 -3.35
C ASP A 59 -19.14 -6.61 -2.28
N PRO A 60 -20.40 -7.05 -2.48
CA PRO A 60 -21.16 -7.77 -1.46
C PRO A 60 -20.42 -9.02 -0.94
N GLY A 61 -20.40 -9.18 0.37
CA GLY A 61 -19.69 -10.28 1.04
C GLY A 61 -18.20 -10.05 1.27
N TYR A 62 -17.67 -8.89 0.86
CA TYR A 62 -16.27 -8.53 1.04
C TYR A 62 -16.10 -7.21 1.79
N ARG A 63 -15.00 -7.14 2.55
CA ARG A 63 -14.43 -5.88 3.03
C ARG A 63 -13.47 -5.36 1.96
N ILE A 64 -13.41 -4.05 1.79
CA ILE A 64 -12.69 -3.39 0.70
C ILE A 64 -11.74 -2.34 1.28
N TRP A 65 -10.55 -2.20 0.69
CA TRP A 65 -9.60 -1.16 1.04
C TRP A 65 -8.79 -0.70 -0.19
N GLY A 66 -8.49 0.60 -0.26
CA GLY A 66 -7.42 1.14 -1.10
C GLY A 66 -7.80 1.25 -2.57
N LEU A 67 -9.02 1.73 -2.87
CA LEU A 67 -9.41 1.99 -4.25
C LEU A 67 -8.50 3.03 -4.90
N THR A 68 -7.89 2.66 -6.01
CA THR A 68 -7.18 3.53 -6.93
C THR A 68 -7.88 3.50 -8.28
N VAL A 69 -8.12 4.66 -8.89
CA VAL A 69 -8.79 4.78 -10.19
C VAL A 69 -7.81 5.31 -11.22
N ILE A 70 -7.71 4.63 -12.36
CA ILE A 70 -6.84 5.00 -13.48
C ILE A 70 -7.70 5.09 -14.74
N LYS A 71 -7.60 6.19 -15.49
CA LYS A 71 -8.22 6.28 -16.82
C LYS A 71 -7.34 5.56 -17.84
N TRP A 72 -7.90 4.63 -18.59
CA TRP A 72 -7.20 3.93 -19.66
C TRP A 72 -8.14 3.66 -20.84
N GLY A 73 -7.76 4.14 -22.02
CA GLY A 73 -8.66 4.19 -23.17
C GLY A 73 -9.90 5.04 -22.87
N GLU A 74 -11.06 4.50 -23.17
CA GLU A 74 -12.36 5.14 -22.95
C GLU A 74 -12.96 4.87 -21.56
N LYS A 75 -12.31 4.05 -20.74
CA LYS A 75 -12.85 3.60 -19.45
C LYS A 75 -11.99 4.01 -18.26
N TYR A 76 -12.62 3.96 -17.09
CA TYR A 76 -11.98 4.12 -15.78
C TYR A 76 -11.82 2.75 -15.13
N HIS A 77 -10.59 2.45 -14.73
CA HIS A 77 -10.19 1.18 -14.15
C HIS A 77 -9.92 1.38 -12.66
N GLY A 78 -10.79 0.80 -11.82
CA GLY A 78 -10.65 0.76 -10.37
C GLY A 78 -9.88 -0.48 -9.94
N TYR A 79 -8.82 -0.29 -9.15
CA TYR A 79 -8.07 -1.36 -8.50
C TYR A 79 -8.20 -1.21 -6.99
N TYR A 80 -8.59 -2.29 -6.30
CA TYR A 80 -8.76 -2.27 -4.84
C TYR A 80 -8.47 -3.63 -4.23
N SER A 81 -8.08 -3.62 -2.95
CA SER A 81 -7.96 -4.83 -2.14
C SER A 81 -9.32 -5.22 -1.59
N ARG A 82 -9.65 -6.51 -1.59
CA ARG A 82 -10.81 -7.04 -0.85
C ARG A 82 -10.49 -8.35 -0.14
N TRP A 83 -11.25 -8.68 0.89
CA TRP A 83 -11.19 -9.98 1.57
C TRP A 83 -12.56 -10.38 2.10
N PRO A 84 -12.86 -11.69 2.28
CA PRO A 84 -14.19 -12.14 2.69
C PRO A 84 -14.60 -11.56 4.04
N GLU A 85 -15.76 -10.92 4.10
CA GLU A 85 -16.25 -10.27 5.32
C GLU A 85 -16.46 -11.26 6.48
N ARG A 86 -16.87 -12.49 6.14
CA ARG A 86 -17.07 -13.61 7.08
C ARG A 86 -15.82 -14.01 7.86
N LEU A 87 -14.63 -13.67 7.37
CA LEU A 87 -13.36 -13.99 8.01
C LEU A 87 -12.89 -12.87 8.97
N GLY A 88 -13.69 -11.82 9.12
CA GLY A 88 -13.41 -10.71 10.04
C GLY A 88 -12.44 -9.67 9.46
N HIS A 89 -12.08 -8.70 10.30
CA HIS A 89 -11.19 -7.61 9.88
C HIS A 89 -9.83 -8.14 9.44
N ASN A 90 -9.16 -8.94 10.28
CA ASN A 90 -7.76 -9.39 10.11
C ASN A 90 -7.49 -10.26 8.88
N ALA A 91 -8.52 -10.79 8.21
CA ALA A 91 -8.35 -11.59 7.00
C ALA A 91 -7.82 -10.79 5.80
N TRP A 92 -7.72 -9.47 5.92
CA TRP A 92 -6.96 -8.63 5.00
C TRP A 92 -5.47 -9.02 4.91
N LEU A 93 -4.93 -9.74 5.91
CA LEU A 93 -3.55 -10.23 5.93
C LEU A 93 -3.37 -11.57 5.21
N THR A 94 -4.40 -12.42 5.27
CA THR A 94 -4.30 -13.85 4.88
C THR A 94 -5.10 -14.19 3.62
N ASP A 95 -6.19 -13.46 3.36
CA ASP A 95 -7.18 -13.76 2.33
C ASP A 95 -7.49 -12.50 1.48
N CYS A 96 -6.53 -11.56 1.38
CA CYS A 96 -6.55 -10.39 0.49
C CYS A 96 -6.46 -10.81 -0.97
N GLU A 97 -7.25 -10.15 -1.81
CA GLU A 97 -7.11 -10.20 -3.26
C GLU A 97 -7.24 -8.80 -3.88
N ILE A 98 -6.51 -8.57 -4.98
CA ILE A 98 -6.65 -7.35 -5.76
C ILE A 98 -7.71 -7.57 -6.83
N VAL A 99 -8.71 -6.71 -6.81
CA VAL A 99 -9.79 -6.66 -7.79
C VAL A 99 -9.51 -5.58 -8.80
N HIS A 100 -9.88 -5.88 -10.04
CA HIS A 100 -10.03 -4.91 -11.10
C HIS A 100 -11.51 -4.79 -11.44
N ALA A 101 -12.01 -3.55 -11.36
CA ALA A 101 -13.35 -3.16 -11.75
C ALA A 101 -13.27 -2.03 -12.77
N VAL A 102 -14.30 -1.88 -13.60
CA VAL A 102 -14.37 -0.85 -14.64
C VAL A 102 -15.62 0.00 -14.51
N SER A 103 -15.52 1.24 -14.96
CA SER A 103 -16.63 2.16 -15.07
C SER A 103 -16.45 3.06 -16.29
N ASP A 104 -17.56 3.56 -16.82
CA ASP A 104 -17.54 4.59 -17.85
C ASP A 104 -17.29 6.00 -17.24
N TYR A 105 -17.34 6.12 -15.90
CA TYR A 105 -17.15 7.37 -15.17
C TYR A 105 -16.10 7.23 -14.05
N SER A 106 -15.40 8.32 -13.74
CA SER A 106 -14.32 8.36 -12.73
C SER A 106 -14.81 8.04 -11.31
N GLU A 107 -16.06 8.39 -11.05
CA GLU A 107 -16.83 8.23 -9.81
C GLU A 107 -17.51 6.85 -9.66
N GLY A 108 -17.41 5.99 -10.67
CA GLY A 108 -18.19 4.77 -10.75
C GLY A 108 -19.60 4.95 -11.34
N PRO A 109 -20.48 3.94 -11.23
CA PRO A 109 -20.29 2.71 -10.48
C PRO A 109 -19.21 1.82 -11.09
N PHE A 110 -18.31 1.30 -10.25
CA PHE A 110 -17.31 0.33 -10.66
C PHE A 110 -17.91 -1.07 -10.67
N ILE A 111 -17.92 -1.69 -11.83
CA ILE A 111 -18.42 -3.05 -12.04
C ILE A 111 -17.23 -4.00 -11.99
N PHE A 112 -17.33 -5.00 -11.12
CA PHE A 112 -16.35 -6.07 -11.04
C PHE A 112 -16.09 -6.66 -12.43
N GLU A 113 -14.84 -6.67 -12.86
CA GLU A 113 -14.45 -7.30 -14.11
C GLU A 113 -13.77 -8.63 -13.82
N ASN A 114 -12.73 -8.62 -12.98
CA ASN A 114 -12.01 -9.81 -12.59
C ASN A 114 -11.22 -9.61 -11.30
N VAL A 115 -10.90 -10.72 -10.65
CA VAL A 115 -9.84 -10.75 -9.64
C VAL A 115 -8.52 -10.86 -10.38
N LYS A 116 -7.59 -9.93 -10.15
CA LYS A 116 -6.27 -9.99 -10.78
C LYS A 116 -5.35 -11.04 -10.15
N ARG A 117 -5.60 -11.48 -8.91
CA ARG A 117 -5.59 -12.88 -8.36
C ARG A 117 -5.46 -12.90 -6.81
N GLN A 118 -6.04 -13.95 -6.22
CA GLN A 118 -6.06 -14.41 -4.81
C GLN A 118 -4.75 -15.10 -4.37
N LEU A 119 -4.40 -15.03 -3.07
CA LEU A 119 -3.40 -15.88 -2.40
C LEU A 119 -3.93 -17.34 -2.31
N PRO A 120 -3.31 -18.37 -2.94
CA PRO A 120 -3.66 -19.75 -2.65
C PRO A 120 -2.91 -20.24 -1.41
N ARG A 121 -3.61 -20.92 -0.50
CA ARG A 121 -3.04 -21.50 0.73
C ARG A 121 -1.99 -22.60 0.51
N ASN A 122 -1.81 -23.11 -0.70
CA ASN A 122 -0.80 -24.12 -1.01
C ASN A 122 -0.48 -24.10 -2.51
N LYS A 123 0.81 -24.19 -2.85
CA LYS A 123 1.43 -24.31 -4.19
C LYS A 123 1.80 -22.97 -4.88
N LEU A 124 2.95 -22.46 -4.46
CA LEU A 124 3.84 -21.63 -5.28
C LEU A 124 4.29 -22.42 -6.51
N LYS A 125 3.98 -21.97 -7.74
CA LYS A 125 4.81 -22.32 -8.91
C LYS A 125 4.72 -21.41 -10.12
N HIS A 126 3.67 -20.58 -10.32
CA HIS A 126 3.65 -19.67 -11.48
C HIS A 126 2.97 -18.32 -11.16
N LEU A 127 3.74 -17.32 -10.74
CA LEU A 127 3.18 -16.04 -10.28
C LEU A 127 4.13 -14.84 -10.49
N LYS A 128 4.52 -14.53 -11.73
CA LYS A 128 5.57 -13.53 -12.01
C LYS A 128 5.16 -12.04 -11.98
N VAL A 129 3.88 -11.64 -12.00
CA VAL A 129 3.51 -10.20 -12.04
C VAL A 129 2.28 -9.78 -11.20
N LYS A 130 1.47 -10.72 -10.70
CA LYS A 130 0.09 -10.40 -10.22
C LYS A 130 -0.11 -10.21 -8.70
N ILE A 131 0.96 -10.18 -7.87
CA ILE A 131 0.91 -10.16 -6.38
C ILE A 131 1.23 -8.77 -5.77
N LYS A 132 1.64 -7.82 -6.58
CA LYS A 132 2.68 -6.88 -6.15
C LYS A 132 2.22 -5.69 -5.29
N SER A 133 0.90 -5.41 -5.16
CA SER A 133 0.37 -4.31 -4.32
C SER A 133 -0.39 -4.75 -3.04
N CYS A 134 -1.19 -5.84 -3.05
CA CYS A 134 -1.84 -6.37 -1.81
C CYS A 134 -0.76 -6.70 -0.77
N VAL A 135 0.39 -7.25 -1.19
CA VAL A 135 1.44 -7.65 -0.26
C VAL A 135 2.21 -6.46 0.31
N ILE A 136 2.37 -5.35 -0.41
CA ILE A 136 2.95 -4.13 0.16
C ILE A 136 1.99 -3.52 1.19
N GLY A 137 0.68 -3.54 0.94
CA GLY A 137 -0.33 -3.13 1.93
C GLY A 137 -0.37 -4.06 3.15
N ALA A 138 -0.44 -5.38 2.92
CA ALA A 138 -0.40 -6.43 3.95
C ALA A 138 0.86 -6.36 4.80
N ILE A 139 2.04 -6.24 4.19
CA ILE A 139 3.30 -6.20 4.91
C ILE A 139 3.52 -4.82 5.59
N THR A 140 3.08 -3.70 4.99
CA THR A 140 3.10 -2.39 5.65
C THR A 140 2.21 -2.36 6.90
N GLY A 141 1.01 -2.95 6.85
CA GLY A 141 0.19 -3.05 8.05
C GLY A 141 0.51 -4.27 8.94
N PHE A 142 1.35 -5.22 8.52
CA PHE A 142 2.02 -6.18 9.42
C PHE A 142 3.12 -5.50 10.24
N LYS A 143 3.83 -4.51 9.66
CA LYS A 143 4.80 -3.69 10.41
C LYS A 143 4.15 -2.92 11.57
N SER A 144 2.86 -2.63 11.49
CA SER A 144 2.09 -2.01 12.57
C SER A 144 1.47 -3.02 13.56
N GLN A 145 1.71 -4.33 13.41
CA GLN A 145 1.21 -5.35 14.34
C GLN A 145 2.25 -5.64 15.43
N ASN A 146 1.77 -6.03 16.62
CA ASN A 146 2.66 -6.46 17.68
C ASN A 146 3.26 -7.85 17.39
N GLU A 147 4.34 -8.17 18.08
CA GLU A 147 5.08 -9.43 17.91
C GLU A 147 4.18 -10.68 18.12
N THR A 148 3.17 -10.60 18.98
CA THR A 148 2.23 -11.70 19.27
C THR A 148 1.43 -12.13 18.03
N ILE A 149 1.03 -11.18 17.19
CA ILE A 149 0.30 -11.47 15.94
C ILE A 149 1.24 -12.05 14.87
N LEU A 150 2.52 -11.67 14.88
CA LEU A 150 3.50 -12.08 13.87
C LEU A 150 4.08 -13.47 14.15
N LYS A 151 4.18 -13.90 15.40
CA LYS A 151 4.77 -15.18 15.82
C LYS A 151 4.22 -16.40 15.06
N PRO A 152 2.89 -16.58 14.90
CA PRO A 152 2.34 -17.72 14.14
C PRO A 152 2.75 -17.74 12.67
N HIS A 153 3.10 -16.59 12.10
CA HIS A 153 3.45 -16.44 10.68
C HIS A 153 4.96 -16.41 10.43
N LYS A 154 5.79 -16.62 11.46
CA LYS A 154 7.26 -16.53 11.38
C LYS A 154 7.84 -17.36 10.23
N ALA A 155 7.42 -18.61 10.07
CA ALA A 155 7.94 -19.49 9.01
C ALA A 155 7.69 -18.92 7.60
N ALA A 156 6.46 -18.45 7.34
CA ALA A 156 6.10 -17.85 6.06
C ALA A 156 6.86 -16.54 5.79
N ILE A 157 7.07 -15.72 6.83
CA ILE A 157 7.85 -14.48 6.73
C ILE A 157 9.30 -14.79 6.39
N LEU A 158 9.90 -15.79 7.03
CA LEU A 158 11.28 -16.19 6.77
C LEU A 158 11.47 -16.77 5.36
N GLU A 159 10.49 -17.54 4.87
CA GLU A 159 10.50 -18.02 3.47
C GLU A 159 10.43 -16.84 2.48
N ALA A 160 9.57 -15.85 2.76
CA ALA A 160 9.37 -14.68 1.91
C ALA A 160 10.60 -13.76 1.82
N ILE A 161 11.60 -13.85 2.71
CA ILE A 161 12.88 -13.15 2.58
C ILE A 161 13.54 -13.44 1.23
N ASN A 162 13.39 -14.67 0.73
CA ASN A 162 14.00 -15.11 -0.52
C ASN A 162 13.03 -15.07 -1.71
N ASP A 163 11.93 -14.33 -1.60
CA ASP A 163 10.96 -14.21 -2.69
C ASP A 163 11.62 -13.60 -3.95
N SER A 164 11.30 -14.20 -5.10
CA SER A 164 11.74 -13.73 -6.42
C SER A 164 11.31 -12.30 -6.74
N TYR A 165 10.26 -11.79 -6.08
CA TYR A 165 9.84 -10.41 -6.20
C TYR A 165 10.47 -9.54 -5.12
N ALA A 166 11.41 -8.70 -5.54
CA ALA A 166 12.27 -7.94 -4.63
C ALA A 166 11.53 -7.11 -3.57
N PRO A 167 10.40 -6.44 -3.83
CA PRO A 167 9.66 -5.74 -2.79
C PRO A 167 9.13 -6.62 -1.67
N VAL A 168 8.63 -7.83 -1.99
CA VAL A 168 8.22 -8.80 -0.96
C VAL A 168 9.42 -9.21 -0.14
N SER A 169 10.53 -9.52 -0.80
CA SER A 169 11.80 -9.88 -0.15
C SER A 169 12.31 -8.76 0.77
N VAL A 170 12.30 -7.51 0.33
CA VAL A 170 12.70 -6.35 1.15
C VAL A 170 11.78 -6.26 2.37
N THR A 171 10.47 -6.18 2.18
CA THR A 171 9.57 -5.93 3.31
C THR A 171 9.50 -7.13 4.28
N ALA A 172 9.58 -8.37 3.79
CA ALA A 172 9.73 -9.56 4.63
C ALA A 172 11.03 -9.52 5.43
N SER A 173 12.13 -9.06 4.82
CA SER A 173 13.40 -8.86 5.54
C SER A 173 13.27 -7.81 6.64
N VAL A 174 12.55 -6.71 6.39
CA VAL A 174 12.28 -5.68 7.41
C VAL A 174 11.56 -6.28 8.61
N ILE A 175 10.48 -7.03 8.40
CA ILE A 175 9.73 -7.67 9.49
C ILE A 175 10.59 -8.71 10.21
N ALA A 176 11.26 -9.58 9.45
CA ALA A 176 12.08 -10.62 10.04
C ALA A 176 13.22 -10.07 10.90
N TYR A 177 13.82 -8.96 10.48
CA TYR A 177 14.81 -8.25 11.26
C TYR A 177 14.18 -7.57 12.48
N ALA A 178 13.14 -6.76 12.29
CA ALA A 178 12.54 -5.95 13.35
C ALA A 178 11.88 -6.79 14.45
N SER A 179 11.23 -7.90 14.08
CA SER A 179 10.45 -8.73 14.99
C SER A 179 11.18 -9.98 15.47
N PHE A 180 12.14 -10.50 14.71
CA PHE A 180 12.80 -11.78 15.02
C PHE A 180 14.33 -11.72 15.03
N GLN A 181 14.93 -10.53 14.87
CA GLN A 181 16.39 -10.32 14.87
C GLN A 181 17.13 -11.26 13.90
N ASN A 182 16.52 -11.54 12.74
CA ASN A 182 17.05 -12.50 11.79
C ASN A 182 18.28 -11.94 11.05
N SER A 183 19.41 -12.64 11.12
CA SER A 183 20.69 -12.22 10.51
C SER A 183 20.68 -12.27 8.98
N HIS A 184 20.00 -13.25 8.38
CA HIS A 184 19.85 -13.34 6.92
C HIS A 184 19.07 -12.13 6.37
N ALA A 185 18.00 -11.75 7.06
CA ALA A 185 17.22 -10.56 6.76
C ALA A 185 18.05 -9.27 6.85
N GLU A 186 18.88 -9.14 7.89
CA GLU A 186 19.81 -8.01 8.02
C GLU A 186 20.76 -7.90 6.81
N GLN A 187 21.40 -9.00 6.44
CA GLN A 187 22.30 -9.05 5.28
C GLN A 187 21.56 -8.71 3.98
N LYS A 188 20.33 -9.22 3.81
CA LYS A 188 19.49 -8.90 2.67
C LYS A 188 19.16 -7.41 2.60
N LEU A 189 18.81 -6.77 3.71
CA LEU A 189 18.54 -5.33 3.75
C LEU A 189 19.78 -4.51 3.41
N LYS A 190 20.95 -4.87 3.93
CA LYS A 190 22.23 -4.23 3.54
C LYS A 190 22.47 -4.33 2.04
N SER A 191 22.22 -5.50 1.45
CA SER A 191 22.36 -5.70 0.00
C SER A 191 21.37 -4.85 -0.81
N TYR A 192 20.11 -4.72 -0.36
CA TYR A 192 19.11 -3.91 -1.05
C TYR A 192 19.42 -2.42 -0.98
N CYS A 193 19.95 -1.91 0.14
CA CYS A 193 20.39 -0.52 0.24
C CYS A 193 21.46 -0.17 -0.81
N LYS A 194 22.26 -1.15 -1.23
CA LYS A 194 23.30 -1.02 -2.27
C LYS A 194 22.87 -1.55 -3.64
N ALA A 195 21.58 -1.84 -3.84
CA ALA A 195 21.12 -2.43 -5.10
C ALA A 195 21.21 -1.42 -6.26
N ASN A 196 21.55 -1.91 -7.46
CA ASN A 196 21.56 -1.10 -8.68
C ASN A 196 20.18 -0.51 -9.05
N ASN A 197 19.10 -1.10 -8.53
CA ASN A 197 17.76 -0.56 -8.72
C ASN A 197 17.45 0.48 -7.65
N GLU A 198 17.39 1.74 -8.05
CA GLU A 198 17.19 2.88 -7.17
C GLU A 198 15.89 2.80 -6.36
N TYR A 199 14.80 2.30 -6.95
CA TYR A 199 13.52 2.17 -6.24
C TYR A 199 13.59 1.13 -5.12
N LEU A 200 14.29 0.01 -5.34
CA LEU A 200 14.48 -1.02 -4.32
C LEU A 200 15.41 -0.55 -3.20
N ALA A 201 16.49 0.16 -3.56
CA ALA A 201 17.39 0.78 -2.59
C ALA A 201 16.65 1.82 -1.73
N LEU A 202 15.87 2.69 -2.36
CA LEU A 202 15.09 3.72 -1.66
C LEU A 202 14.06 3.09 -0.73
N MET A 203 13.36 2.04 -1.18
CA MET A 203 12.38 1.34 -0.36
C MET A 203 13.03 0.67 0.86
N ALA A 204 14.21 0.07 0.70
CA ALA A 204 14.94 -0.50 1.82
C ALA A 204 15.36 0.58 2.84
N LEU A 205 15.94 1.70 2.37
CA LEU A 205 16.31 2.84 3.22
C LEU A 205 15.11 3.42 3.96
N ASN A 206 14.01 3.70 3.26
CA ASN A 206 12.79 4.23 3.88
C ASN A 206 12.22 3.28 4.94
N HIS A 207 12.32 1.96 4.74
CA HIS A 207 11.90 1.02 5.76
C HIS A 207 12.80 1.02 6.99
N LEU A 208 14.12 1.20 6.81
CA LEU A 208 15.10 1.26 7.90
C LEU A 208 14.90 2.47 8.83
N LEU A 209 14.32 3.56 8.34
CA LEU A 209 13.98 4.71 9.19
C LEU A 209 13.12 4.31 10.41
N TYR A 210 12.26 3.31 10.22
CA TYR A 210 11.33 2.85 11.26
C TYR A 210 11.68 1.47 11.84
N VAL A 211 12.89 0.94 11.64
CA VAL A 211 13.31 -0.25 12.40
C VAL A 211 13.79 0.16 13.81
N PRO A 212 13.53 -0.67 14.84
CA PRO A 212 13.86 -0.31 16.23
C PRO A 212 15.36 -0.22 16.46
N ASN A 213 16.15 -1.17 15.94
CA ASN A 213 17.61 -1.15 16.00
C ASN A 213 18.19 -0.85 14.62
N LYS A 214 18.92 0.26 14.49
CA LYS A 214 19.54 0.68 13.22
C LYS A 214 21.05 0.45 13.20
N THR A 215 21.65 0.13 14.34
CA THR A 215 23.11 0.02 14.53
C THR A 215 23.80 -0.85 13.49
N PRO A 216 23.28 -2.03 13.11
CA PRO A 216 23.96 -2.88 12.14
C PRO A 216 24.06 -2.27 10.73
N PHE A 217 23.24 -1.27 10.40
CA PHE A 217 23.19 -0.65 9.07
C PHE A 217 24.03 0.63 8.95
N ILE A 218 24.52 1.19 10.07
CA ILE A 218 25.20 2.49 10.09
C ILE A 218 26.38 2.53 9.11
N ALA A 219 27.23 1.50 9.10
CA ALA A 219 28.38 1.44 8.21
C ALA A 219 27.96 1.45 6.73
N THR A 220 26.93 0.66 6.38
CA THR A 220 26.38 0.57 5.02
C THR A 220 25.80 1.91 4.57
N ILE A 221 25.04 2.58 5.45
CA ILE A 221 24.37 3.84 5.13
C ILE A 221 25.37 4.99 5.05
N THR A 222 26.38 5.00 5.92
CA THR A 222 27.47 5.98 5.90
C THR A 222 28.27 5.89 4.60
N GLU A 223 28.57 4.68 4.15
CA GLU A 223 29.25 4.44 2.87
C GLU A 223 28.41 4.95 1.69
N LEU A 224 27.10 4.68 1.69
CA LEU A 224 26.17 5.18 0.67
C LEU A 224 26.11 6.71 0.66
N ALA A 225 25.96 7.34 1.83
CA ALA A 225 25.86 8.80 1.95
C ALA A 225 27.12 9.54 1.45
N LYS A 226 28.30 8.90 1.55
CA LYS A 226 29.58 9.44 1.06
C LYS A 226 29.77 9.29 -0.45
N ASN A 227 28.92 8.53 -1.15
CA ASN A 227 29.04 8.35 -2.58
C ASN A 227 28.47 9.58 -3.32
N ASP A 228 29.36 10.37 -3.94
CA ASP A 228 28.98 11.59 -4.67
C ASP A 228 28.16 11.34 -5.94
N LYS A 229 28.20 10.12 -6.47
CA LYS A 229 27.40 9.71 -7.64
C LYS A 229 26.03 9.14 -7.25
N LEU A 230 25.71 9.08 -5.95
CA LEU A 230 24.45 8.52 -5.49
C LEU A 230 23.29 9.48 -5.85
N PRO A 231 22.18 8.96 -6.43
CA PRO A 231 20.99 9.74 -6.70
C PRO A 231 20.48 10.50 -5.47
N TYR A 232 19.99 11.72 -5.68
CA TYR A 232 19.55 12.63 -4.61
C TYR A 232 18.63 11.96 -3.59
N ASN A 233 17.59 11.23 -4.05
CA ASN A 233 16.62 10.59 -3.16
C ASN A 233 17.26 9.55 -2.23
N LEU A 234 18.24 8.78 -2.72
CA LEU A 234 18.96 7.79 -1.92
C LEU A 234 19.92 8.46 -0.94
N LYS A 235 20.58 9.55 -1.36
CA LYS A 235 21.46 10.33 -0.49
C LYS A 235 20.68 11.00 0.63
N ALA A 236 19.55 11.64 0.32
CA ALA A 236 18.63 12.23 1.29
C ALA A 236 18.12 11.19 2.30
N ALA A 237 17.58 10.07 1.82
CA ALA A 237 17.10 9.00 2.70
C ALA A 237 18.22 8.42 3.60
N SER A 238 19.45 8.32 3.09
CA SER A 238 20.60 7.88 3.89
C SER A 238 20.94 8.87 5.01
N LEU A 239 20.92 10.17 4.70
CA LEU A 239 21.15 11.23 5.69
C LEU A 239 20.03 11.30 6.73
N ASP A 240 18.77 11.12 6.33
CA ASP A 240 17.63 11.06 7.26
C ASP A 240 17.80 9.94 8.29
N ILE A 241 18.24 8.76 7.85
CA ILE A 241 18.49 7.65 8.77
C ILE A 241 19.63 7.98 9.73
N LEU A 242 20.74 8.52 9.23
CA LEU A 242 21.88 8.90 10.08
C LEU A 242 21.50 10.01 11.08
N GLY A 243 20.69 10.98 10.66
CA GLY A 243 20.15 12.02 11.53
C GLY A 243 19.20 11.50 12.60
N SER A 244 18.47 10.41 12.32
CA SER A 244 17.56 9.76 13.29
C SER A 244 18.26 8.98 14.42
N LEU A 245 19.60 8.89 14.40
CA LEU A 245 20.39 8.20 15.42
C LEU A 245 20.81 9.11 16.59
N ASN A 246 20.52 10.41 16.50
CA ASN A 246 20.82 11.42 17.51
C ASN A 246 19.72 11.50 18.58
#